data_AF-A0A101UQ65-F1
#
_entry.id   AF-A0A101UQ65-F1
#
_cell.length_a   1.000
_cell.length_b   1.000
_cell.length_c   1.000
_cell.angle_alpha   90.00
_cell.angle_beta   90.00
_cell.angle_gamma   90.00
#
_symmetry.space_group_name_H-M   'P 1'
#
loop_
_entity.id
_entity.type
_entity.pdbx_description
1 polymer ?
#
loop_
_entity_poly.entity_id
_entity_poly.type
_entity_poly.pdbx_seq_one_letter_code
_entity_poly.pdbx_strand_id
1 'polypeptide(L)'
;MGAALVSAVASLALAQPAQAGPGGAVNIRGQESWDTDRMMSRVCGTDGDTGYQDWYVNIATGELRDHASWRKAPVWHKDDGKWTLQPGWERFEGRCEYPVAASWTYRDDWRRISETRTNCTDSGYQLMLARDYSTSTSYTHTVGGSTSATASIGSWFGVSAEANYSYSWAIADSVGVSHTDLIDIGPRKTAWIEASPTKRVVRVNPVFKVESYTWNPTGKRADVVDVNTWRGRGYDRIYSYGNYIDGVADELKKDGTPKMTFRKKDRSAGSECD
;
A
#
# COMPACT_ATOMS: atom_id res chain seq x y z
N MET A 1 -62.37 24.66 8.81
CA MET A 1 -61.29 24.93 9.79
C MET A 1 -60.89 23.61 10.43
N GLY A 2 -59.61 23.24 10.36
CA GLY A 2 -59.09 21.98 10.92
C GLY A 2 -57.78 21.60 10.23
N ALA A 3 -56.68 22.20 10.68
CA ALA A 3 -55.35 21.98 10.14
C ALA A 3 -54.76 20.65 10.65
N ALA A 4 -54.25 19.83 9.74
CA ALA A 4 -53.49 18.63 10.05
C ALA A 4 -52.03 19.01 10.36
N LEU A 5 -51.61 18.81 11.61
CA LEU A 5 -50.23 18.90 12.05
C LEU A 5 -49.49 17.61 11.62
N VAL A 6 -48.65 17.73 10.60
CA VAL A 6 -47.66 16.70 10.27
C VAL A 6 -46.44 16.94 11.16
N SER A 7 -46.28 16.12 12.20
CA SER A 7 -45.08 16.10 13.02
C SER A 7 -43.94 15.46 12.24
N ALA A 8 -42.98 16.27 11.80
CA ALA A 8 -41.73 15.81 11.24
C ALA A 8 -40.86 15.22 12.37
N VAL A 9 -40.66 13.91 12.35
CA VAL A 9 -39.69 13.23 13.21
C VAL A 9 -38.31 13.49 12.60
N ALA A 10 -37.55 14.41 13.19
CA ALA A 10 -36.16 14.63 12.84
C ALA A 10 -35.34 13.41 13.29
N SER A 11 -34.99 12.55 12.35
CA SER A 11 -34.04 11.46 12.57
C SER A 11 -32.65 12.06 12.84
N LEU A 12 -32.29 12.15 14.12
CA LEU A 12 -30.90 12.29 14.55
C LEU A 12 -30.14 11.04 14.06
N ALA A 13 -29.53 11.14 12.89
CA ALA A 13 -28.50 10.21 12.47
C ALA A 13 -27.33 10.37 13.45
N LEU A 14 -27.28 9.49 14.45
CA LEU A 14 -26.09 9.26 15.26
C LEU A 14 -24.94 8.99 14.29
N ALA A 15 -24.02 9.93 14.17
CA ALA A 15 -22.77 9.74 13.46
C ALA A 15 -22.10 8.50 14.07
N GLN A 16 -22.05 7.41 13.31
CA GLN A 16 -21.22 6.27 13.69
C GLN A 16 -19.80 6.82 13.89
N PRO A 17 -19.09 6.45 14.96
CA PRO A 17 -17.69 6.83 15.10
C PRO A 17 -16.99 6.35 13.83
N ALA A 18 -16.43 7.28 13.06
CA ALA A 18 -15.64 6.96 11.89
C ALA A 18 -14.60 5.93 12.33
N GLN A 19 -14.69 4.73 11.77
CA GLN A 19 -13.76 3.65 12.09
C GLN A 19 -12.36 4.20 11.83
N ALA A 20 -11.58 4.36 12.90
CA ALA A 20 -10.30 5.05 12.84
C ALA A 20 -9.42 4.34 11.82
N GLY A 21 -8.92 5.10 10.84
CA GLY A 21 -8.08 4.57 9.78
C GLY A 21 -6.69 4.17 10.31
N PRO A 22 -5.79 3.80 9.40
CA PRO A 22 -4.40 3.45 9.74
C PRO A 22 -3.76 4.53 10.62
N GLY A 23 -3.16 4.13 11.75
CA GLY A 23 -2.55 5.08 12.70
C GLY A 23 -3.55 6.05 13.37
N GLY A 24 -4.85 5.74 13.38
CA GLY A 24 -5.88 6.64 13.90
C GLY A 24 -6.29 7.76 12.95
N ALA A 25 -5.84 7.72 11.68
CA ALA A 25 -6.09 8.77 10.71
C ALA A 25 -7.53 8.79 10.18
N VAL A 26 -7.99 9.96 9.75
CA VAL A 26 -9.30 10.15 9.11
C VAL A 26 -9.15 10.06 7.59
N ASN A 27 -10.03 9.28 6.95
CA ASN A 27 -10.06 9.16 5.50
C ASN A 27 -10.68 10.41 4.88
N ILE A 28 -9.91 11.17 4.10
CA ILE A 28 -10.42 12.38 3.42
C ILE A 28 -10.93 12.11 2.00
N ARG A 29 -10.86 10.87 1.51
CA ARG A 29 -11.38 10.51 0.19
C ARG A 29 -12.87 10.77 0.08
N GLY A 30 -13.26 11.56 -0.92
CA GLY A 30 -14.65 11.96 -1.14
C GLY A 30 -15.18 12.97 -0.11
N GLN A 31 -14.35 13.43 0.83
CA GLN A 31 -14.70 14.52 1.75
C GLN A 31 -14.30 15.89 1.17
N GLU A 32 -13.27 15.92 0.33
CA GLU A 32 -12.92 17.09 -0.47
C GLU A 32 -13.49 16.93 -1.89
N SER A 33 -13.76 18.05 -2.57
CA SER A 33 -14.29 18.05 -3.94
C SER A 33 -13.24 17.74 -5.03
N TRP A 34 -12.00 17.43 -4.62
CA TRP A 34 -10.87 17.13 -5.49
C TRP A 34 -10.23 15.77 -5.16
N ASP A 35 -9.32 15.32 -6.03
CA ASP A 35 -8.66 14.02 -5.93
C ASP A 35 -7.63 13.97 -4.79
N THR A 36 -8.08 13.52 -3.61
CA THR A 36 -7.22 13.34 -2.44
C THR A 36 -6.30 12.13 -2.56
N ASP A 37 -6.59 11.14 -3.41
CA ASP A 37 -5.70 10.00 -3.62
C ASP A 37 -4.41 10.49 -4.29
N ARG A 38 -4.53 11.26 -5.37
CA ARG A 38 -3.40 11.89 -6.05
C ARG A 38 -2.71 12.93 -5.16
N MET A 39 -3.47 13.69 -4.38
CA MET A 39 -2.91 14.64 -3.41
C MET A 39 -1.97 13.92 -2.42
N MET A 40 -2.47 12.89 -1.74
CA MET A 40 -1.71 12.14 -0.74
C MET A 40 -0.51 11.40 -1.35
N SER A 41 -0.67 10.88 -2.57
CA SER A 41 0.44 10.30 -3.32
C SER A 41 1.58 11.29 -3.56
N ARG A 42 1.28 12.58 -3.76
CA ARG A 42 2.31 13.58 -4.02
C ARG A 42 2.93 14.15 -2.75
N VAL A 43 2.11 14.30 -1.69
CA VAL A 43 2.55 14.81 -0.39
C VAL A 43 3.45 13.83 0.34
N CYS A 44 3.10 12.53 0.32
CA CYS A 44 3.89 11.50 1.00
C CYS A 44 4.74 10.66 0.04
N GLY A 45 4.42 10.56 -1.24
CA GLY A 45 5.25 9.76 -2.15
C GLY A 45 5.29 8.28 -1.75
N THR A 46 6.42 7.64 -2.08
CA THR A 46 6.61 6.19 -1.90
C THR A 46 8.00 5.83 -1.36
N ASP A 47 8.81 6.82 -0.98
CA ASP A 47 10.20 6.66 -0.54
C ASP A 47 10.33 6.55 0.98
N GLY A 48 9.21 6.62 1.71
CA GLY A 48 9.20 6.49 3.16
C GLY A 48 9.70 7.74 3.86
N ASP A 49 9.78 8.88 3.17
CA ASP A 49 10.23 10.12 3.78
C ASP A 49 9.26 10.53 4.89
N THR A 50 9.79 10.65 6.10
CA THR A 50 9.10 11.12 7.31
C THR A 50 9.54 12.54 7.70
N GLY A 51 10.31 13.17 6.80
CA GLY A 51 10.73 14.55 6.86
C GLY A 51 9.56 15.52 6.95
N TYR A 52 9.90 16.75 7.34
CA TYR A 52 8.93 17.83 7.38
C TYR A 52 8.55 18.26 5.97
N GLN A 53 7.25 18.38 5.75
CA GLN A 53 6.62 18.68 4.47
C GLN A 53 5.85 20.00 4.60
N ASP A 54 5.94 20.86 3.60
CA ASP A 54 5.22 22.14 3.53
C ASP A 54 4.59 22.30 2.14
N TRP A 55 3.27 22.34 2.14
CA TRP A 55 2.45 22.30 0.93
C TRP A 55 1.36 23.35 0.95
N TYR A 56 0.95 23.74 -0.25
CA TYR A 56 -0.18 24.61 -0.51
C TYR A 56 -1.19 23.87 -1.37
N VAL A 57 -2.47 24.02 -1.05
CA VAL A 57 -3.59 23.47 -1.82
C VAL A 57 -4.57 24.56 -2.18
N ASN A 58 -5.00 24.59 -3.44
CA ASN A 58 -6.15 25.36 -3.85
C ASN A 58 -7.43 24.56 -3.57
N ILE A 59 -8.31 25.08 -2.72
CA ILE A 59 -9.51 24.35 -2.27
C ILE A 59 -10.68 24.38 -3.27
N ALA A 60 -10.54 25.05 -4.41
CA ALA A 60 -11.53 24.91 -5.48
C ALA A 60 -11.12 23.82 -6.46
N THR A 61 -9.82 23.68 -6.73
CA THR A 61 -9.30 22.84 -7.81
C THR A 61 -8.54 21.60 -7.34
N GLY A 62 -8.08 21.57 -6.09
CA GLY A 62 -7.13 20.58 -5.60
C GLY A 62 -5.70 20.78 -6.11
N GLU A 63 -5.38 21.91 -6.73
CA GLU A 63 -4.03 22.20 -7.21
C GLU A 63 -3.05 22.22 -6.02
N LEU A 64 -2.02 21.38 -6.09
CA LEU A 64 -0.96 21.31 -5.09
C LEU A 64 0.30 22.04 -5.53
N ARG A 65 0.90 22.79 -4.61
CA ARG A 65 2.22 23.40 -4.77
C ARG A 65 3.07 23.17 -3.53
N ASP A 66 4.37 23.02 -3.73
CA ASP A 66 5.33 22.83 -2.65
C ASP A 66 5.80 24.17 -2.04
N HIS A 67 6.67 24.07 -1.05
CA HIS A 67 7.34 25.18 -0.38
C HIS A 67 7.94 26.23 -1.35
N ALA A 68 8.37 25.84 -2.57
CA ALA A 68 8.98 26.76 -3.52
C ALA A 68 8.02 27.88 -3.98
N SER A 69 6.72 27.74 -3.70
CA SER A 69 5.68 28.75 -3.95
C SER A 69 5.53 29.79 -2.85
N TRP A 70 6.33 29.72 -1.78
CA TRP A 70 6.36 30.73 -0.73
C TRP A 70 6.52 32.14 -1.30
N ARG A 71 5.59 33.04 -0.96
CA ARG A 71 5.57 34.45 -1.40
C ARG A 71 5.57 34.64 -2.92
N LYS A 72 4.98 33.68 -3.64
CA LYS A 72 4.78 33.76 -5.10
C LYS A 72 3.31 33.66 -5.47
N ALA A 73 2.92 34.40 -6.50
CA ALA A 73 1.61 34.25 -7.11
C ALA A 73 1.47 32.84 -7.74
N PRO A 74 0.25 32.27 -7.79
CA PRO A 74 -1.02 32.80 -7.29
C PRO A 74 -1.31 32.42 -5.83
N VAL A 75 -0.39 31.74 -5.14
CA VAL A 75 -0.58 31.27 -3.75
C VAL A 75 -0.57 32.42 -2.75
N TRP A 76 0.30 33.40 -3.00
CA TRP A 76 0.51 34.55 -2.14
C TRP A 76 0.26 35.83 -2.91
N HIS A 77 -0.27 36.83 -2.20
CA HIS A 77 -0.37 38.20 -2.67
C HIS A 77 0.14 39.17 -1.60
N LYS A 78 0.24 40.45 -1.95
CA LYS A 78 0.57 41.50 -0.98
C LYS A 78 -0.68 42.20 -0.50
N ASP A 79 -0.83 42.25 0.82
CA ASP A 79 -1.79 43.08 1.55
C ASP A 79 -0.98 44.11 2.36
N ASP A 80 -1.19 45.39 2.07
CA ASP A 80 -0.43 46.52 2.64
C ASP A 80 1.11 46.29 2.61
N GLY A 81 1.61 45.87 1.44
CA GLY A 81 3.03 45.59 1.22
C GLY A 81 3.56 44.30 1.87
N LYS A 82 2.77 43.60 2.70
CA LYS A 82 3.14 42.36 3.37
C LYS A 82 2.55 41.15 2.66
N TRP A 83 3.31 40.07 2.57
CA TRP A 83 2.82 38.82 1.98
C TRP A 83 1.77 38.16 2.86
N THR A 84 0.69 37.71 2.22
CA THR A 84 -0.41 36.98 2.84
C THR A 84 -0.97 35.96 1.85
N LEU A 85 -1.55 34.88 2.37
CA LEU A 85 -2.15 33.83 1.54
C LEU A 85 -3.31 34.41 0.73
N GLN A 86 -3.36 34.04 -0.54
CA GLN A 86 -4.47 34.36 -1.44
C GLN A 86 -5.72 33.57 -1.00
N PRO A 87 -6.91 34.19 -0.95
CA PRO A 87 -8.15 33.46 -0.72
C PRO A 87 -8.33 32.27 -1.66
N GLY A 88 -8.76 31.15 -1.11
CA GLY A 88 -8.87 29.88 -1.83
C GLY A 88 -7.59 29.04 -1.86
N TRP A 89 -6.45 29.59 -1.41
CA TRP A 89 -5.25 28.81 -1.11
C TRP A 89 -5.10 28.60 0.39
N GLU A 90 -4.82 27.35 0.76
CA GLU A 90 -4.56 26.93 2.12
C GLU A 90 -3.16 26.31 2.19
N ARG A 91 -2.43 26.54 3.27
CA ARG A 91 -1.10 25.95 3.55
C ARG A 91 -1.27 24.86 4.60
N PHE A 92 -0.58 23.75 4.43
CA PHE A 92 -0.52 22.71 5.44
C PHE A 92 0.89 22.15 5.54
N GLU A 93 1.29 21.91 6.78
CA GLU A 93 2.63 21.49 7.14
C GLU A 93 2.57 20.32 8.10
N GLY A 94 3.58 19.46 8.06
CA GLY A 94 3.58 18.26 8.87
C GLY A 94 4.50 17.18 8.35
N ARG A 95 4.16 15.92 8.63
CA ARG A 95 5.01 14.75 8.34
C ARG A 95 4.20 13.59 7.83
N CYS A 96 4.82 12.77 7.01
CA CYS A 96 4.24 11.50 6.60
C CYS A 96 4.61 10.39 7.59
N GLU A 97 3.61 9.59 7.93
CA GLU A 97 3.68 8.35 8.69
C GLU A 97 3.21 7.22 7.77
N TYR A 98 3.79 6.03 7.92
CA TYR A 98 3.51 4.89 7.04
C TYR A 98 3.00 3.67 7.82
N PRO A 99 1.87 3.79 8.54
CA PRO A 99 1.34 2.68 9.31
C PRO A 99 0.85 1.57 8.39
N VAL A 100 1.08 0.33 8.82
CA VAL A 100 0.46 -0.85 8.23
C VAL A 100 -1.05 -0.78 8.46
N ALA A 101 -1.81 -0.92 7.37
CA ALA A 101 -3.26 -0.87 7.35
C ALA A 101 -3.90 -2.25 7.33
N ALA A 102 -3.28 -3.22 6.64
CA ALA A 102 -3.80 -4.58 6.52
C ALA A 102 -2.69 -5.57 6.15
N SER A 103 -2.93 -6.86 6.42
CA SER A 103 -2.09 -7.95 5.89
C SER A 103 -2.96 -9.18 5.62
N TRP A 104 -2.66 -9.89 4.54
CA TRP A 104 -3.30 -11.16 4.20
C TRP A 104 -2.31 -12.08 3.49
N THR A 105 -2.68 -13.34 3.36
CA THR A 105 -1.91 -14.33 2.60
C THR A 105 -2.75 -14.90 1.47
N TYR A 106 -2.09 -15.33 0.41
CA TYR A 106 -2.71 -16.07 -0.68
C TYR A 106 -1.74 -17.13 -1.20
N ARG A 107 -2.29 -18.14 -1.87
CA ARG A 107 -1.50 -19.19 -2.52
C ARG A 107 -1.24 -18.76 -3.96
N ASP A 108 0.04 -18.69 -4.35
CA ASP A 108 0.46 -18.32 -5.70
C ASP A 108 0.26 -19.48 -6.68
N ASP A 109 0.44 -19.20 -7.97
CA ASP A 109 0.32 -20.22 -9.00
C ASP A 109 1.35 -21.35 -8.84
N TRP A 110 0.97 -22.53 -9.32
CA TRP A 110 1.86 -23.67 -9.35
C TRP A 110 2.98 -23.44 -10.37
N ARG A 111 4.23 -23.53 -9.93
CA ARG A 111 5.41 -23.44 -10.78
C ARG A 111 6.27 -24.69 -10.67
N ARG A 112 6.84 -25.14 -11.78
CA ARG A 112 7.82 -26.24 -11.77
C ARG A 112 9.08 -25.79 -11.03
N ILE A 113 9.52 -26.60 -10.07
CA ILE A 113 10.69 -26.31 -9.22
C ILE A 113 11.75 -27.41 -9.29
N SER A 114 11.50 -28.49 -10.01
CA SER A 114 12.48 -29.54 -10.27
C SER A 114 12.79 -29.66 -11.75
N GLU A 115 13.87 -30.36 -12.05
CA GLU A 115 14.07 -30.95 -13.36
C GLU A 115 12.93 -31.92 -13.73
N THR A 116 12.85 -32.25 -15.01
CA THR A 116 11.90 -33.24 -15.53
C THR A 116 12.64 -34.54 -15.77
N ARG A 117 12.08 -35.66 -15.32
CA ARG A 117 12.68 -36.98 -15.49
C ARG A 117 11.70 -37.93 -16.18
N THR A 118 12.24 -38.73 -17.08
CA THR A 118 11.48 -39.73 -17.83
C THR A 118 11.94 -41.13 -17.45
N ASN A 119 10.98 -41.99 -17.13
CA ASN A 119 11.16 -43.42 -16.99
C ASN A 119 10.76 -44.10 -18.30
N CYS A 120 11.75 -44.57 -19.06
CA CYS A 120 11.52 -45.31 -20.30
C CYS A 120 11.47 -46.83 -20.14
N THR A 121 11.54 -47.32 -18.89
CA THR A 121 11.43 -48.74 -18.60
C THR A 121 9.96 -49.15 -18.47
N ASP A 122 9.71 -50.44 -18.56
CA ASP A 122 8.38 -51.04 -18.40
C ASP A 122 8.02 -51.28 -16.91
N SER A 123 8.88 -50.85 -15.98
CA SER A 123 8.65 -50.92 -14.52
C SER A 123 8.71 -49.54 -13.87
N GLY A 124 7.97 -49.33 -12.78
CA GLY A 124 8.11 -48.10 -11.98
C GLY A 124 9.42 -48.12 -11.17
N TYR A 125 10.04 -46.96 -10.96
CA TYR A 125 11.19 -46.82 -10.07
C TYR A 125 11.27 -45.43 -9.41
N GLN A 126 12.10 -45.33 -8.37
CA GLN A 126 12.33 -44.09 -7.63
C GLN A 126 13.45 -43.27 -8.25
N LEU A 127 13.19 -41.98 -8.46
CA LEU A 127 14.21 -41.03 -8.89
C LEU A 127 14.37 -39.91 -7.89
N MET A 128 15.63 -39.57 -7.64
CA MET A 128 16.01 -38.37 -6.95
C MET A 128 15.85 -37.17 -7.88
N LEU A 129 15.11 -36.16 -7.43
CA LEU A 129 14.90 -34.89 -8.12
C LEU A 129 15.39 -33.75 -7.24
N ALA A 130 16.31 -32.95 -7.76
CA ALA A 130 16.66 -31.68 -7.15
C ALA A 130 15.50 -30.70 -7.32
N ARG A 131 15.14 -30.02 -6.24
CA ARG A 131 14.19 -28.92 -6.19
C ARG A 131 14.94 -27.65 -5.85
N ASP A 132 14.77 -26.61 -6.64
CA ASP A 132 15.36 -25.30 -6.40
C ASP A 132 14.29 -24.22 -6.40
N TYR A 133 14.25 -23.42 -5.34
CA TYR A 133 13.32 -22.30 -5.18
C TYR A 133 14.05 -21.10 -4.60
N SER A 134 13.88 -19.93 -5.21
CA SER A 134 14.25 -18.64 -4.63
C SER A 134 13.00 -17.83 -4.30
N THR A 135 12.99 -17.18 -3.14
CA THR A 135 11.91 -16.25 -2.77
C THR A 135 11.88 -15.04 -3.69
N SER A 136 10.70 -14.43 -3.79
CA SER A 136 10.47 -13.24 -4.60
C SER A 136 9.79 -12.16 -3.79
N THR A 137 10.17 -10.92 -4.04
CA THR A 137 9.55 -9.73 -3.45
C THR A 137 9.09 -8.80 -4.55
N SER A 138 7.99 -8.08 -4.29
CA SER A 138 7.52 -7.03 -5.17
C SER A 138 6.80 -5.96 -4.38
N TYR A 139 6.78 -4.75 -4.93
CA TYR A 139 6.17 -3.59 -4.32
C TYR A 139 5.30 -2.89 -5.35
N THR A 140 4.09 -2.52 -4.94
CA THR A 140 3.17 -1.77 -5.79
C THR A 140 2.63 -0.57 -5.05
N HIS A 141 2.47 0.53 -5.77
CA HIS A 141 1.83 1.74 -5.28
C HIS A 141 0.58 1.99 -6.11
N THR A 142 -0.57 2.08 -5.44
CA THR A 142 -1.86 2.31 -6.08
C THR A 142 -2.39 3.68 -5.68
N VAL A 143 -2.81 4.45 -6.69
CA VAL A 143 -3.41 5.78 -6.56
C VAL A 143 -4.70 5.83 -7.37
N GLY A 144 -5.84 5.92 -6.69
CA GLY A 144 -7.15 6.04 -7.37
C GLY A 144 -7.50 4.87 -8.29
N GLY A 145 -6.89 3.69 -8.08
CA GLY A 145 -7.04 2.50 -8.92
C GLY A 145 -5.98 2.32 -10.01
N SER A 146 -5.09 3.30 -10.20
CA SER A 146 -3.90 3.14 -11.05
C SER A 146 -2.76 2.55 -10.23
N THR A 147 -2.17 1.45 -10.69
CA THR A 147 -1.07 0.77 -9.99
C THR A 147 0.25 0.95 -10.74
N SER A 148 1.31 1.25 -10.00
CA SER A 148 2.68 1.34 -10.50
C SER A 148 3.64 0.53 -9.61
N ALA A 149 4.78 0.12 -10.16
CA ALA A 149 5.86 -0.52 -9.42
C ALA A 149 7.12 0.34 -9.52
N THR A 150 7.71 0.71 -8.40
CA THR A 150 8.93 1.52 -8.34
C THR A 150 9.95 0.91 -7.39
N ALA A 151 11.23 0.98 -7.75
CA ALA A 151 12.33 0.42 -6.95
C ALA A 151 12.51 1.15 -5.60
N SER A 152 12.10 2.43 -5.50
CA SER A 152 12.22 3.25 -4.30
C SER A 152 11.30 2.80 -3.15
N ILE A 153 10.26 2.01 -3.41
CA ILE A 153 9.41 1.46 -2.36
C ILE A 153 10.18 0.45 -1.51
N GLY A 154 11.08 -0.32 -2.14
CA GLY A 154 11.76 -1.44 -1.47
C GLY A 154 12.75 -1.03 -0.38
N SER A 155 13.32 0.18 -0.43
CA SER A 155 14.42 0.57 0.46
C SER A 155 14.02 0.82 1.92
N TRP A 156 12.78 1.23 2.19
CA TRP A 156 12.31 1.56 3.54
C TRP A 156 11.16 0.64 4.02
N PHE A 157 10.42 0.04 3.08
CA PHE A 157 9.24 -0.75 3.39
C PHE A 157 9.57 -2.00 4.22
N GLY A 158 10.65 -2.72 3.85
CA GLY A 158 11.12 -3.88 4.59
C GLY A 158 11.46 -3.56 6.05
N VAL A 159 12.20 -2.46 6.28
CA VAL A 159 12.66 -2.07 7.63
C VAL A 159 11.52 -1.59 8.52
N SER A 160 10.62 -0.76 7.98
CA SER A 160 9.57 -0.09 8.77
C SER A 160 8.33 -0.97 9.00
N ALA A 161 7.97 -1.83 8.05
CA ALA A 161 6.84 -2.74 8.19
C ALA A 161 7.18 -3.92 9.13
N GLU A 162 8.41 -4.45 9.08
CA GLU A 162 8.87 -5.50 9.99
C GLU A 162 8.90 -5.04 11.45
N ALA A 163 9.29 -3.79 11.71
CA ALA A 163 9.30 -3.24 13.06
C ALA A 163 7.90 -3.18 13.71
N ASN A 164 6.85 -3.01 12.90
CA ASN A 164 5.46 -2.96 13.37
C ASN A 164 4.79 -4.34 13.44
N TYR A 165 5.35 -5.35 12.76
CA TYR A 165 4.80 -6.69 12.69
C TYR A 165 5.91 -7.75 12.57
N SER A 166 6.10 -8.54 13.63
CA SER A 166 7.08 -9.63 13.70
C SER A 166 6.64 -10.86 12.88
N TYR A 167 6.48 -10.73 11.56
CA TYR A 167 6.10 -11.85 10.69
C TYR A 167 7.31 -12.51 10.02
N SER A 168 7.22 -13.83 9.87
CA SER A 168 8.13 -14.64 9.05
C SER A 168 7.74 -14.45 7.58
N TRP A 169 8.39 -13.52 6.89
CA TRP A 169 8.18 -13.23 5.47
C TRP A 169 9.50 -12.81 4.82
N ALA A 170 9.66 -13.10 3.53
CA ALA A 170 10.93 -12.95 2.83
C ALA A 170 11.08 -11.58 2.15
N ILE A 171 10.70 -10.48 2.82
CA ILE A 171 10.69 -9.16 2.17
C ILE A 171 12.08 -8.52 2.08
N ALA A 172 12.96 -8.79 3.05
CA ALA A 172 14.32 -8.29 3.11
C ALA A 172 15.36 -9.29 2.56
N ASP A 173 15.13 -10.60 2.75
CA ASP A 173 16.11 -11.64 2.42
C ASP A 173 15.59 -12.62 1.36
N SER A 174 16.40 -12.83 0.31
CA SER A 174 16.17 -13.92 -0.64
C SER A 174 16.60 -15.24 0.00
N VAL A 175 15.65 -16.13 0.28
CA VAL A 175 15.94 -17.47 0.80
C VAL A 175 15.87 -18.47 -0.35
N GLY A 176 17.01 -19.09 -0.64
CA GLY A 176 17.10 -20.25 -1.53
C GLY A 176 16.82 -21.54 -0.77
N VAL A 177 15.95 -22.39 -1.29
CA VAL A 177 15.79 -23.77 -0.82
C VAL A 177 16.21 -24.71 -1.92
N SER A 178 17.20 -25.55 -1.63
CA SER A 178 17.60 -26.68 -2.45
C SER A 178 17.40 -27.97 -1.67
N HIS A 179 16.59 -28.89 -2.19
CA HIS A 179 16.35 -30.20 -1.58
C HIS A 179 16.23 -31.27 -2.65
N THR A 180 16.71 -32.47 -2.34
CA THR A 180 16.52 -33.64 -3.18
C THR A 180 15.38 -34.50 -2.65
N ASP A 181 14.34 -34.72 -3.45
CA ASP A 181 13.25 -35.63 -3.11
C ASP A 181 13.37 -36.95 -3.90
N LEU A 182 13.04 -38.06 -3.26
CA LEU A 182 12.77 -39.31 -3.95
C LEU A 182 11.30 -39.32 -4.40
N ILE A 183 11.04 -39.45 -5.70
CA ILE A 183 9.69 -39.63 -6.23
C ILE A 183 9.57 -40.95 -7.02
N ASP A 184 8.42 -41.59 -6.91
CA ASP A 184 8.09 -42.74 -7.75
C ASP A 184 7.68 -42.26 -9.15
N ILE A 185 8.35 -42.75 -10.19
CA ILE A 185 7.96 -42.51 -11.59
C ILE A 185 7.49 -43.84 -12.19
N GLY A 186 6.22 -43.87 -12.59
CA GLY A 186 5.62 -45.05 -13.23
C GLY A 186 6.29 -45.38 -14.58
N PRO A 187 6.07 -46.59 -15.10
CA PRO A 187 6.63 -47.01 -16.38
C PRO A 187 6.15 -46.12 -17.52
N ARG A 188 7.05 -45.78 -18.44
CA ARG A 188 6.77 -44.90 -19.59
C ARG A 188 6.11 -43.57 -19.20
N LYS A 189 6.56 -42.97 -18.09
CA LYS A 189 6.10 -41.67 -17.60
C LYS A 189 7.23 -40.66 -17.53
N THR A 190 6.87 -39.41 -17.79
CA THR A 190 7.69 -38.23 -17.52
C THR A 190 7.08 -37.49 -16.34
N ALA A 191 7.86 -37.24 -15.28
CA ALA A 191 7.39 -36.59 -14.06
C ALA A 191 8.28 -35.40 -13.64
N TRP A 192 7.67 -34.48 -12.90
CA TRP A 192 8.31 -33.32 -12.28
C TRP A 192 7.57 -32.90 -11.01
N ILE A 193 8.20 -32.04 -10.22
CA ILE A 193 7.63 -31.45 -9.02
C ILE A 193 7.26 -29.99 -9.29
N GLU A 194 6.06 -29.63 -8.89
CA GLU A 194 5.61 -28.24 -8.84
C GLU A 194 5.44 -27.82 -7.38
N ALA A 195 5.69 -26.54 -7.13
CA ALA A 195 5.37 -25.90 -5.88
C ALA A 195 4.49 -24.69 -6.10
N SER A 196 3.68 -24.42 -5.10
CA SER A 196 2.83 -23.25 -5.01
C SER A 196 3.15 -22.57 -3.67
N PRO A 197 3.88 -21.45 -3.69
CA PRO A 197 4.25 -20.73 -2.48
C PRO A 197 3.06 -19.99 -1.88
N THR A 198 3.05 -19.85 -0.55
CA THR A 198 2.14 -18.94 0.13
C THR A 198 2.80 -17.56 0.13
N LYS A 199 2.15 -16.58 -0.51
CA LYS A 199 2.56 -15.18 -0.49
C LYS A 199 1.86 -14.46 0.64
N ARG A 200 2.53 -13.45 1.20
CA ARG A 200 1.98 -12.48 2.14
C ARG A 200 1.99 -11.12 1.49
N VAL A 201 0.87 -10.42 1.61
CA VAL A 201 0.75 -9.00 1.29
C VAL A 201 0.68 -8.22 2.58
N VAL A 202 1.43 -7.14 2.67
CA VAL A 202 1.29 -6.11 3.70
C VAL A 202 0.95 -4.82 3.00
N ARG A 203 -0.14 -4.20 3.43
CA ARG A 203 -0.61 -2.91 2.93
C ARG A 203 -0.24 -1.82 3.90
N VAL A 204 0.37 -0.76 3.38
CA VAL A 204 0.61 0.50 4.08
C VAL A 204 -0.24 1.58 3.43
N ASN A 205 -0.87 2.41 4.25
CA ASN A 205 -1.53 3.62 3.79
C ASN A 205 -0.76 4.81 4.34
N PRO A 206 -0.15 5.64 3.46
CA PRO A 206 0.50 6.86 3.91
C PRO A 206 -0.50 7.78 4.63
N VAL A 207 -0.12 8.20 5.83
CA VAL A 207 -0.84 9.13 6.69
C VAL A 207 -0.05 10.42 6.73
N PHE A 208 -0.71 11.55 6.52
CA PHE A 208 -0.11 12.85 6.79
C PHE A 208 -0.57 13.35 8.15
N LYS A 209 0.37 13.57 9.06
CA LYS A 209 0.12 14.21 10.35
C LYS A 209 0.37 15.70 10.20
N VAL A 210 -0.70 16.47 10.26
CA VAL A 210 -0.73 17.92 10.26
C VAL A 210 -0.12 18.45 11.56
N GLU A 211 0.87 19.32 11.42
CA GLU A 211 1.46 20.08 12.52
C GLU A 211 0.96 21.53 12.51
N SER A 212 0.74 22.11 11.32
CA SER A 212 0.11 23.42 11.12
C SER A 212 -0.74 23.43 9.85
N TYR A 213 -1.83 24.19 9.89
CA TYR A 213 -2.76 24.39 8.80
C TYR A 213 -3.21 25.84 8.80
N THR A 214 -2.91 26.58 7.74
CA THR A 214 -3.14 28.02 7.65
C THR A 214 -4.01 28.37 6.44
N TRP A 215 -4.99 29.24 6.61
CA TRP A 215 -5.74 29.83 5.49
C TRP A 215 -6.06 31.30 5.71
N ASN A 216 -6.48 31.98 4.64
CA ASN A 216 -6.94 33.35 4.70
C ASN A 216 -8.28 33.52 3.98
N PRO A 217 -9.39 33.72 4.71
CA PRO A 217 -10.72 33.77 4.11
C PRO A 217 -10.98 35.06 3.29
N THR A 218 -10.36 36.18 3.67
CA THR A 218 -10.65 37.51 3.07
C THR A 218 -9.49 38.05 2.23
N GLY A 219 -8.30 37.48 2.40
CA GLY A 219 -7.05 37.94 1.81
C GLY A 219 -6.38 39.01 2.68
N LYS A 220 -7.02 39.51 3.74
CA LYS A 220 -6.39 40.46 4.65
C LYS A 220 -5.49 39.73 5.64
N ARG A 221 -4.33 40.28 5.94
CA ARG A 221 -3.37 39.67 6.87
C ARG A 221 -3.96 39.46 8.27
N ALA A 222 -4.84 40.36 8.71
CA ALA A 222 -5.48 40.28 10.02
C ALA A 222 -6.42 39.07 10.16
N ASP A 223 -6.89 38.51 9.06
CA ASP A 223 -7.90 37.44 9.03
C ASP A 223 -7.27 36.06 8.82
N VAL A 224 -5.93 35.95 8.84
CA VAL A 224 -5.23 34.67 8.73
C VAL A 224 -5.60 33.79 9.91
N VAL A 225 -6.03 32.56 9.60
CA VAL A 225 -6.33 31.53 10.57
C VAL A 225 -5.23 30.48 10.52
N ASP A 226 -4.77 30.06 11.69
CA ASP A 226 -3.78 29.00 11.84
C ASP A 226 -4.25 28.03 12.93
N VAL A 227 -4.21 26.74 12.62
CA VAL A 227 -4.65 25.65 13.50
C VAL A 227 -3.73 24.45 13.32
N ASN A 228 -3.80 23.47 14.22
CA ASN A 228 -3.02 22.24 14.18
C ASN A 228 -3.84 21.01 13.75
N THR A 229 -4.96 21.22 13.06
CA THR A 229 -5.84 20.15 12.57
C THR A 229 -6.17 20.37 11.10
N TRP A 230 -6.53 19.31 10.39
CA TRP A 230 -6.92 19.41 8.99
C TRP A 230 -8.11 20.35 8.82
N ARG A 231 -7.85 21.55 8.27
CA ARG A 231 -8.87 22.58 7.98
C ARG A 231 -9.74 22.93 9.21
N GLY A 232 -9.22 22.80 10.43
CA GLY A 232 -9.96 23.05 11.66
C GLY A 232 -10.99 21.98 12.07
N ARG A 233 -10.98 20.79 11.45
CA ARG A 233 -12.02 19.75 11.63
C ARG A 233 -11.77 18.80 12.82
N GLY A 234 -10.84 19.12 13.71
CA GLY A 234 -10.63 18.39 14.97
C GLY A 234 -9.81 17.10 14.87
N TYR A 235 -9.27 16.77 13.69
CA TYR A 235 -8.32 15.67 13.49
C TYR A 235 -7.03 16.19 12.84
N ASP A 236 -5.88 15.69 13.32
CA ASP A 236 -4.55 16.07 12.85
C ASP A 236 -3.94 15.03 11.89
N ARG A 237 -4.54 13.84 11.78
CA ARG A 237 -4.07 12.77 10.91
C ARG A 237 -5.04 12.51 9.78
N ILE A 238 -4.54 12.54 8.55
CA ILE A 238 -5.32 12.28 7.35
C ILE A 238 -4.69 11.21 6.48
N TYR A 239 -5.53 10.46 5.79
CA TYR A 239 -5.11 9.58 4.71
C TYR A 239 -6.17 9.56 3.61
N SER A 240 -5.80 9.03 2.45
CA SER A 240 -6.76 8.76 1.39
C SER A 240 -6.77 7.26 1.12
N TYR A 241 -7.95 6.65 1.23
CA TYR A 241 -8.08 5.19 1.13
C TYR A 241 -7.57 4.60 -0.19
N GLY A 242 -7.64 5.35 -1.29
CA GLY A 242 -7.13 4.91 -2.59
C GLY A 242 -5.65 5.20 -2.84
N ASN A 243 -4.91 5.71 -1.85
CA ASN A 243 -3.46 5.83 -1.89
C ASN A 243 -2.86 4.81 -0.91
N TYR A 244 -2.31 3.72 -1.45
CA TYR A 244 -1.70 2.66 -0.64
C TYR A 244 -0.52 1.99 -1.35
N ILE A 245 0.33 1.38 -0.55
CA ILE A 245 1.50 0.64 -0.97
C ILE A 245 1.34 -0.80 -0.50
N ASP A 246 1.42 -1.76 -1.42
CA ASP A 246 1.41 -3.19 -1.10
C ASP A 246 2.80 -3.77 -1.33
N GLY A 247 3.39 -4.33 -0.27
CA GLY A 247 4.57 -5.19 -0.34
C GLY A 247 4.16 -6.65 -0.34
N VAL A 248 4.64 -7.41 -1.32
CA VAL A 248 4.33 -8.82 -1.51
C VAL A 248 5.61 -9.65 -1.43
N ALA A 249 5.64 -10.64 -0.54
CA ALA A 249 6.77 -11.54 -0.38
C ALA A 249 6.31 -12.96 -0.05
N ASP A 250 7.21 -13.94 -0.12
CA ASP A 250 6.95 -15.29 0.37
C ASP A 250 6.74 -15.31 1.89
N GLU A 251 5.71 -16.00 2.37
CA GLU A 251 5.56 -16.32 3.78
C GLU A 251 6.60 -17.39 4.15
N LEU A 252 7.32 -17.15 5.24
CA LEU A 252 8.34 -18.06 5.77
C LEU A 252 7.78 -18.90 6.92
N LYS A 253 8.30 -20.10 7.09
CA LYS A 253 8.12 -20.93 8.28
C LYS A 253 9.06 -20.45 9.39
N LYS A 254 8.92 -21.06 10.58
CA LYS A 254 9.80 -20.78 11.74
C LYS A 254 11.27 -21.09 11.48
N ASP A 255 11.56 -22.00 10.57
CA ASP A 255 12.92 -22.39 10.18
C ASP A 255 13.53 -21.46 9.10
N GLY A 256 12.82 -20.39 8.71
CA GLY A 256 13.25 -19.46 7.67
C GLY A 256 13.00 -19.93 6.25
N THR A 257 12.52 -21.16 6.02
CA THR A 257 12.20 -21.66 4.67
C THR A 257 10.84 -21.15 4.19
N PRO A 258 10.64 -20.98 2.87
CA PRO A 258 9.35 -20.55 2.33
C PRO A 258 8.26 -21.60 2.58
N LYS A 259 7.08 -21.12 2.96
CA LYS A 259 5.89 -21.94 3.16
C LYS A 259 5.28 -22.27 1.80
N MET A 260 5.48 -23.51 1.37
CA MET A 260 5.06 -24.00 0.06
C MET A 260 4.18 -25.24 0.16
N THR A 261 3.28 -25.40 -0.80
CA THR A 261 2.61 -26.68 -1.08
C THR A 261 3.29 -27.32 -2.28
N PHE A 262 3.56 -28.62 -2.23
CA PHE A 262 4.20 -29.37 -3.31
C PHE A 262 3.22 -30.36 -3.95
N ARG A 263 3.40 -30.62 -5.25
CA ARG A 263 2.72 -31.72 -5.93
C ARG A 263 3.63 -32.36 -6.97
N LYS A 264 3.50 -33.67 -7.13
CA LYS A 264 4.03 -34.38 -8.27
C LYS A 264 3.07 -34.21 -9.45
N LYS A 265 3.63 -33.98 -10.64
CA LYS A 265 2.93 -34.07 -11.92
C LYS A 265 3.60 -35.12 -12.77
N ASP A 266 2.82 -35.84 -13.55
CA ASP A 266 3.34 -36.74 -14.57
C ASP A 266 2.49 -36.71 -15.84
N ARG A 267 3.10 -37.16 -16.93
CA ARG A 267 2.48 -37.41 -18.23
C ARG A 267 3.09 -38.65 -18.87
N SER A 268 2.46 -39.17 -19.91
CA SER A 268 3.05 -40.25 -20.72
C SER A 268 4.33 -39.77 -21.41
N ALA A 269 5.33 -40.65 -21.47
CA ALA A 269 6.69 -40.33 -21.90
C ALA A 269 6.89 -40.11 -23.41
N GLY A 270 5.80 -40.04 -24.19
CA GLY A 270 5.83 -39.63 -25.60
C GLY A 270 6.95 -40.26 -26.42
N SER A 271 7.58 -39.43 -27.27
CA SER A 271 8.74 -39.79 -28.08
C SER A 271 10.05 -39.74 -27.30
N GLU A 272 10.02 -39.38 -26.02
CA GLU A 272 11.21 -39.31 -25.17
C GLU A 272 11.76 -40.71 -24.80
N CYS A 273 11.04 -41.77 -25.15
CA CYS A 273 11.41 -43.18 -24.93
C CYS A 273 11.47 -44.03 -26.20
N ASP A 274 11.36 -43.40 -27.37
CA ASP A 274 11.47 -44.04 -28.68
C ASP A 274 12.93 -44.13 -29.15
#